data_AF-A0A832AJV7-F1
#
_entry.id   AF-A0A832AJV7-F1
#
_cell.length_a   1.000
_cell.length_b   1.000
_cell.length_c   1.000
_cell.angle_alpha   90.00
_cell.angle_beta   90.00
_cell.angle_gamma   90.00
#
_symmetry.space_group_name_H-M   'P 1'
#
loop_
_entity.id
_entity.type
_entity.pdbx_description
1 polymer ?
#
loop_
_entity_poly.entity_id
_entity_poly.type
_entity_poly.pdbx_seq_one_letter_code
_entity_poly.pdbx_strand_id
1 'polypeptide(L)'
;MNHQPITGLAISLTVALSACRPASPPVTAPTVALPQTFTVIERYGVAHPDQIIDFDLPPDTPTNGVSVVNDAGEPVVFQFLEGGQKLAVRTALAAGETKTWWLGSGQSSVLSHQPGSVTVAETDTYYEITNDRVGVRVAKPVPLTDLKKIPAPVQGVRLADGTWTATGPNYLTVDTPAARGMTVRLVERGPLVTTLEVAYEFERPDNWHPIVPNLGRAGGDGYYRSTITLQAGQPSILFEEDTDMKLSYLMNLYPGVQPNQARYRGHSSPGPQYGYTPDGTPYAGMQRGQDAFVD
;
A
#
# COMPACT_ATOMS: atom_id res chain seq x y z
N MET A 1 -38.06 76.93 1.33
CA MET A 1 -39.23 76.51 2.12
C MET A 1 -39.39 75.01 1.91
N ASN A 2 -38.70 74.20 2.73
CA ASN A 2 -39.22 73.52 3.93
C ASN A 2 -40.34 72.52 3.57
N HIS A 3 -40.01 71.23 3.42
CA HIS A 3 -40.22 70.12 4.39
C HIS A 3 -41.66 69.54 4.29
N GLN A 4 -41.98 68.24 4.11
CA GLN A 4 -41.32 66.96 4.47
C GLN A 4 -41.83 65.75 3.64
N PRO A 5 -41.08 64.62 3.63
CA PRO A 5 -41.51 63.33 3.10
C PRO A 5 -42.29 62.47 4.13
N ILE A 6 -43.09 61.53 3.61
CA ILE A 6 -43.96 60.60 4.34
C ILE A 6 -43.14 59.53 5.08
N THR A 7 -43.50 59.32 6.33
CA THR A 7 -42.97 58.40 7.35
C THR A 7 -43.15 56.92 6.97
N GLY A 8 -42.04 56.16 6.98
CA GLY A 8 -42.03 54.71 7.01
C GLY A 8 -42.00 54.17 8.45
N LEU A 9 -42.87 53.20 8.74
CA LEU A 9 -43.00 52.49 10.00
C LEU A 9 -41.75 51.60 10.26
N ALA A 10 -41.05 51.81 11.37
CA ALA A 10 -39.96 50.94 11.83
C ALA A 10 -40.47 49.95 12.89
N ILE A 11 -40.31 48.65 12.63
CA ILE A 11 -40.57 47.57 13.60
C ILE A 11 -39.24 47.26 14.29
N SER A 12 -39.15 47.53 15.59
CA SER A 12 -37.99 47.16 16.42
C SER A 12 -38.14 45.72 16.92
N LEU A 13 -37.11 44.90 16.72
CA LEU A 13 -36.98 43.56 17.30
C LEU A 13 -35.86 43.60 18.35
N THR A 14 -36.22 43.40 19.63
CA THR A 14 -35.28 43.36 20.75
C THR A 14 -34.84 41.92 21.00
N VAL A 15 -33.56 41.61 20.80
CA VAL A 15 -32.96 40.31 21.15
C VAL A 15 -32.21 40.46 22.47
N ALA A 16 -32.62 39.73 23.50
CA ALA A 16 -31.94 39.68 24.78
C ALA A 16 -30.73 38.73 24.70
N LEU A 17 -29.52 39.25 24.97
CA LEU A 17 -28.30 38.45 25.09
C LEU A 17 -28.29 37.73 26.45
N SER A 18 -28.37 36.41 26.42
CA SER A 18 -28.11 35.56 27.60
C SER A 18 -26.60 35.47 27.81
N ALA A 19 -26.13 35.82 29.01
CA ALA A 19 -24.71 35.79 29.35
C ALA A 19 -24.17 34.34 29.33
N CYS A 20 -23.21 34.06 28.45
CA CYS A 20 -22.51 32.77 28.40
C CYS A 20 -21.68 32.56 29.67
N ARG A 21 -21.83 31.37 30.26
CA ARG A 21 -20.99 30.83 31.32
C ARG A 21 -19.55 30.62 30.77
N PRO A 22 -18.48 30.99 31.48
CA PRO A 22 -17.12 30.77 30.99
C PRO A 22 -16.87 29.27 30.83
N ALA A 23 -16.42 28.88 29.63
CA ALA A 23 -16.02 27.52 29.31
C ALA A 23 -14.83 27.11 30.18
N SER A 24 -14.87 25.90 30.74
CA SER A 24 -13.72 25.28 31.40
C SER A 24 -12.54 25.21 30.42
N PRO A 25 -11.29 25.43 30.88
CA PRO A 25 -10.13 25.31 30.00
C PRO A 25 -10.03 23.88 29.44
N PRO A 26 -9.62 23.72 28.18
CA PRO A 26 -9.43 22.40 27.59
C PRO A 26 -8.38 21.65 28.40
N VAL A 27 -8.74 20.45 28.88
CA VAL A 27 -7.79 19.50 29.46
C VAL A 27 -6.80 19.15 28.36
N THR A 28 -5.60 19.70 28.43
CA THR A 28 -4.52 19.39 27.49
C THR A 28 -4.08 17.96 27.79
N ALA A 29 -4.30 17.05 26.84
CA ALA A 29 -3.75 15.70 26.93
C ALA A 29 -2.21 15.80 27.09
N PRO A 30 -1.57 14.92 27.87
CA PRO A 30 -0.13 14.97 28.06
C PRO A 30 0.58 14.74 26.73
N THR A 31 1.29 15.76 26.26
CA THR A 31 2.20 15.64 25.10
C THR A 31 3.30 14.64 25.42
N VAL A 32 3.53 13.67 24.52
CA VAL A 32 4.60 12.68 24.66
C VAL A 32 5.96 13.39 24.74
N ALA A 33 6.73 13.09 25.78
CA ALA A 33 8.06 13.67 25.96
C ALA A 33 9.08 13.01 25.03
N LEU A 34 9.91 13.85 24.38
CA LEU A 34 11.09 13.41 23.62
C LEU A 34 12.35 13.51 24.50
N PRO A 35 13.38 12.67 24.27
CA PRO A 35 13.46 11.65 23.22
C PRO A 35 12.73 10.35 23.58
N GLN A 36 12.23 9.64 22.56
CA GLN A 36 11.78 8.26 22.68
C GLN A 36 12.89 7.31 22.28
N THR A 37 12.98 6.15 22.94
CA THR A 37 14.03 5.15 22.71
C THR A 37 13.41 3.87 22.16
N PHE A 38 14.02 3.31 21.11
CA PHE A 38 13.60 2.09 20.44
C PHE A 38 14.76 1.12 20.39
N THR A 39 14.58 -0.13 20.83
CA THR A 39 15.67 -1.11 20.89
C THR A 39 15.22 -2.43 20.26
N VAL A 40 16.09 -3.02 19.45
CA VAL A 40 15.95 -4.40 18.97
C VAL A 40 17.13 -5.22 19.47
N ILE A 41 16.83 -6.43 19.94
CA ILE A 41 17.80 -7.40 20.44
C ILE A 41 17.63 -8.69 19.63
N GLU A 42 18.70 -9.14 18.98
CA GLU A 42 18.76 -10.45 18.36
C GLU A 42 18.94 -11.52 19.44
N ARG A 43 17.98 -12.45 19.57
CA ARG A 43 17.98 -13.45 20.64
C ARG A 43 18.19 -14.89 20.18
N TYR A 44 18.22 -15.12 18.87
CA TYR A 44 18.24 -16.47 18.31
C TYR A 44 19.63 -16.92 17.86
N GLY A 45 20.63 -16.06 17.95
CA GLY A 45 22.00 -16.35 17.52
C GLY A 45 22.14 -16.42 16.00
N VAL A 46 21.24 -15.76 15.25
CA VAL A 46 21.25 -15.75 13.79
C VAL A 46 21.34 -14.32 13.27
N ALA A 47 22.05 -14.13 12.15
CA ALA A 47 22.08 -12.84 11.49
C ALA A 47 20.80 -12.62 10.67
N HIS A 48 20.27 -11.40 10.75
CA HIS A 48 19.13 -10.93 9.97
C HIS A 48 19.62 -10.02 8.85
N PRO A 49 19.05 -10.14 7.64
CA PRO A 49 19.44 -9.32 6.51
C PRO A 49 19.09 -7.86 6.76
N ASP A 50 19.68 -6.98 5.94
CA ASP A 50 19.25 -5.59 5.88
C ASP A 50 17.80 -5.50 5.41
N GLN A 51 16.94 -5.01 6.30
CA GLN A 51 15.50 -4.97 6.10
C GLN A 51 14.87 -3.80 6.86
N ILE A 52 13.61 -3.52 6.55
CA ILE A 52 12.82 -2.54 7.29
C ILE A 52 12.26 -3.23 8.53
N ILE A 53 12.38 -2.55 9.67
CA ILE A 53 11.70 -2.88 10.91
C ILE A 53 10.88 -1.67 11.33
N ASP A 54 9.81 -1.91 12.09
CA ASP A 54 8.96 -0.86 12.64
C ASP A 54 8.75 -1.01 14.15
N PHE A 55 8.46 0.13 14.78
CA PHE A 55 8.11 0.24 16.19
C PHE A 55 6.77 0.95 16.33
N ASP A 56 5.90 0.44 17.20
CA ASP A 56 4.70 1.14 17.59
C ASP A 56 5.06 2.43 18.35
N LEU A 57 4.38 3.51 17.99
CA LEU A 57 4.54 4.81 18.63
C LEU A 57 3.41 5.03 19.64
N PRO A 58 3.72 5.66 20.79
CA PRO A 58 2.69 6.19 21.67
C PRO A 58 1.76 7.14 20.91
N PRO A 59 0.46 7.18 21.27
CA PRO A 59 -0.47 8.19 20.76
C PRO A 59 0.09 9.61 20.93
N ASP A 60 -0.23 10.51 20.01
CA ASP A 60 0.21 11.91 20.03
C ASP A 60 1.74 12.13 19.94
N THR A 61 2.51 11.12 19.52
CA THR A 61 3.92 11.28 19.19
C THR A 61 4.09 12.34 18.07
N PRO A 62 4.95 13.37 18.25
CA PRO A 62 5.21 14.34 17.20
C PRO A 62 5.82 13.69 15.96
N THR A 63 5.21 13.92 14.79
CA THR A 63 5.68 13.39 13.49
C THR A 63 6.38 14.45 12.63
N ASN A 64 6.43 15.69 13.11
CA ASN A 64 7.06 16.82 12.46
C ASN A 64 8.12 17.46 13.37
N GLY A 65 9.17 18.04 12.79
CA GLY A 65 10.24 18.66 13.59
C GLY A 65 10.98 17.66 14.49
N VAL A 66 11.08 16.41 14.04
CA VAL A 66 11.77 15.32 14.74
C VAL A 66 12.84 14.69 13.86
N SER A 67 13.86 14.11 14.50
CA SER A 67 14.92 13.31 13.85
C SER A 67 15.15 12.02 14.60
N VAL A 68 15.70 11.02 13.91
CA VAL A 68 16.10 9.74 14.49
C VAL A 68 17.61 9.57 14.39
N VAL A 69 18.25 9.16 15.48
CA VAL A 69 19.68 8.82 15.52
C VAL A 69 19.89 7.39 16.01
N ASN A 70 20.98 6.75 15.58
CA ASN A 70 21.38 5.39 16.01
C ASN A 70 22.30 5.41 17.25
N ASP A 71 22.80 4.24 17.67
CA ASP A 71 23.77 4.04 18.78
C ASP A 71 25.03 4.90 18.69
N ALA A 72 25.44 5.29 17.47
CA ALA A 72 26.60 6.15 17.25
C ALA A 72 26.25 7.66 17.30
N GLY A 73 24.98 8.00 17.55
CA GLY A 73 24.48 9.38 17.47
C GLY A 73 24.34 9.90 16.03
N GLU A 74 24.44 9.03 15.03
CA GLU A 74 24.36 9.40 13.63
C GLU A 74 22.89 9.47 13.18
N PRO A 75 22.49 10.49 12.40
CA PRO A 75 21.16 10.55 11.81
C PRO A 75 20.89 9.37 10.89
N VAL A 76 19.68 8.81 10.95
CA VAL A 76 19.24 7.72 10.07
C VAL A 76 18.04 8.11 9.22
N VAL A 77 17.89 7.46 8.06
CA VAL A 77 16.63 7.52 7.32
C VAL A 77 15.57 6.79 8.11
N PHE A 78 14.45 7.47 8.33
CA PHE A 78 13.28 6.93 8.98
C PHE A 78 12.02 7.31 8.21
N GLN A 79 10.93 6.63 8.50
CA GLN A 79 9.62 6.95 7.95
C GLN A 79 8.55 6.66 8.99
N PHE A 80 7.59 7.56 9.13
CA PHE A 80 6.36 7.25 9.86
C PHE A 80 5.43 6.43 8.97
N LEU A 81 4.88 5.34 9.51
CA LEU A 81 3.89 4.51 8.84
C LEU A 81 2.56 4.60 9.57
N GLU A 82 1.50 4.12 8.93
CA GLU A 82 0.14 4.00 9.45
C GLU A 82 -0.37 5.34 10.00
N GLY A 83 -0.15 6.40 9.23
CA GLY A 83 -0.57 7.76 9.62
C GLY A 83 0.15 8.32 10.85
N GLY A 84 1.34 7.82 11.19
CA GLY A 84 2.11 8.28 12.35
C GLY A 84 2.04 7.38 13.57
N GLN A 85 1.41 6.21 13.45
CA GLN A 85 1.31 5.24 14.54
C GLN A 85 2.56 4.37 14.69
N LYS A 86 3.42 4.35 13.66
CA LYS A 86 4.64 3.54 13.67
C LYS A 86 5.84 4.30 13.16
N LEU A 87 7.02 3.96 13.68
CA LEU A 87 8.31 4.43 13.20
C LEU A 87 9.06 3.29 12.52
N ALA A 88 9.35 3.46 11.23
CA ALA A 88 10.15 2.54 10.45
C ALA A 88 11.59 3.01 10.28
N VAL A 89 12.53 2.07 10.38
CA VAL A 89 13.96 2.24 10.07
C VAL A 89 14.45 1.03 9.26
N ARG A 90 15.52 1.21 8.48
CA ARG A 90 16.18 0.12 7.74
C ARG A 90 17.49 -0.27 8.41
N THR A 91 17.69 -1.55 8.68
CA THR A 91 18.90 -2.05 9.32
C THR A 91 19.10 -3.55 9.07
N ALA A 92 20.35 -4.00 9.07
CA ALA A 92 20.72 -5.38 9.35
C ALA A 92 20.94 -5.60 10.86
N LEU A 93 20.91 -6.86 11.30
CA LEU A 93 21.19 -7.21 12.69
C LEU A 93 22.04 -8.48 12.74
N ALA A 94 23.27 -8.39 13.26
CA ALA A 94 24.14 -9.55 13.43
C ALA A 94 23.64 -10.46 14.57
N ALA A 95 24.11 -11.71 14.58
CA ALA A 95 23.78 -12.68 15.62
C ALA A 95 24.12 -12.14 17.02
N GLY A 96 23.13 -12.11 17.93
CA GLY A 96 23.28 -11.56 19.28
C GLY A 96 23.46 -10.04 19.36
N GLU A 97 23.35 -9.29 18.26
CA GLU A 97 23.50 -7.83 18.26
C GLU A 97 22.30 -7.15 18.93
N THR A 98 22.56 -6.01 19.56
CA THR A 98 21.53 -5.07 20.01
C THR A 98 21.74 -3.75 19.30
N LYS A 99 20.65 -3.16 18.81
CA LYS A 99 20.64 -1.83 18.20
C LYS A 99 19.60 -0.94 18.86
N THR A 100 19.94 0.33 19.03
CA THR A 100 19.06 1.34 19.61
C THR A 100 18.95 2.57 18.70
N TRP A 101 17.76 3.15 18.71
CA TRP A 101 17.44 4.41 18.05
C TRP A 101 16.77 5.38 19.01
N TRP A 102 17.01 6.67 18.81
CA TRP A 102 16.35 7.74 19.54
C TRP A 102 15.62 8.68 18.60
N LEU A 103 14.31 8.82 18.80
CA LEU A 103 13.50 9.85 18.18
C LEU A 103 13.54 11.09 19.08
N GLY A 104 14.10 12.19 18.58
CA GLY A 104 14.25 13.44 19.33
C GLY A 104 13.77 14.66 18.55
N SER A 105 13.68 15.80 19.22
CA SER A 105 13.42 17.08 18.55
C SER A 105 14.61 17.44 17.67
N GLY A 106 14.35 17.79 16.42
CA GLY A 106 15.41 18.09 15.45
C GLY A 106 14.83 18.38 14.08
N GLN A 107 15.61 18.99 13.19
CA GLN A 107 15.18 18.99 11.80
C GLN A 107 15.16 17.57 11.30
N SER A 108 14.01 17.14 10.76
CA SER A 108 13.91 15.86 10.05
C SER A 108 15.02 15.85 9.02
N SER A 109 16.00 14.97 9.24
CA SER A 109 17.17 14.92 8.39
C SER A 109 16.66 14.64 6.99
N VAL A 110 16.91 15.57 6.07
CA VAL A 110 16.63 15.47 4.63
C VAL A 110 17.56 14.42 3.99
N LEU A 111 17.73 13.27 4.64
CA LEU A 111 18.23 12.05 4.03
C LEU A 111 17.08 11.47 3.22
N SER A 112 16.63 12.22 2.22
CA SER A 112 15.51 11.84 1.35
C SER A 112 15.87 10.72 0.39
N HIS A 113 17.16 10.36 0.31
CA HIS A 113 17.65 9.35 -0.60
C HIS A 113 18.91 8.66 -0.06
N GLN A 114 18.81 7.36 0.16
CA GLN A 114 19.93 6.44 0.36
C GLN A 114 19.90 5.41 -0.78
N PRO A 115 21.01 4.71 -1.05
CA PRO A 115 21.01 3.57 -1.96
C PRO A 115 19.86 2.60 -1.63
N GLY A 116 19.00 2.38 -2.62
CA GLY A 116 17.81 1.54 -2.50
C GLY A 116 16.61 2.16 -1.83
N SER A 117 16.60 3.47 -1.57
CA SER A 117 15.37 4.19 -1.23
C SER A 117 14.29 4.00 -2.29
N VAL A 118 13.04 3.95 -1.83
CA VAL A 118 11.88 3.94 -2.70
C VAL A 118 11.67 5.35 -3.27
N THR A 119 11.38 5.42 -4.56
CA THR A 119 11.05 6.64 -5.28
C THR A 119 9.72 6.46 -5.99
N VAL A 120 8.96 7.55 -6.09
CA VAL A 120 7.71 7.62 -6.84
C VAL A 120 7.85 8.70 -7.88
N ALA A 121 7.83 8.32 -9.14
CA ALA A 121 7.72 9.23 -10.27
C ALA A 121 6.30 9.16 -10.85
N GLU A 122 5.83 10.29 -11.36
CA GLU A 122 4.53 10.38 -12.02
C GLU A 122 4.72 10.66 -13.50
N THR A 123 4.03 9.88 -14.32
CA THR A 123 3.87 10.15 -15.75
C THR A 123 2.42 10.53 -16.03
N ASP A 124 2.08 10.79 -17.30
CA ASP A 124 0.70 11.06 -17.70
C ASP A 124 -0.23 9.87 -17.45
N THR A 125 0.30 8.64 -17.45
CA THR A 125 -0.49 7.40 -17.45
C THR A 125 -0.25 6.49 -16.25
N TYR A 126 0.90 6.62 -15.58
CA TYR A 126 1.33 5.73 -14.52
C TYR A 126 1.96 6.46 -13.33
N TYR A 127 1.85 5.83 -12.16
CA TYR A 127 2.83 5.98 -11.09
C TYR A 127 3.95 4.96 -11.33
N GLU A 128 5.20 5.39 -11.32
CA GLU A 128 6.37 4.53 -11.31
C GLU A 128 6.94 4.49 -9.89
N ILE A 129 6.79 3.34 -9.22
CA ILE A 129 7.31 3.11 -7.87
C ILE A 129 8.54 2.22 -8.01
N THR A 130 9.72 2.73 -7.67
CA THR A 130 10.97 2.00 -7.89
C THR A 130 11.89 2.09 -6.68
N ASN A 131 12.70 1.05 -6.50
CA ASN A 131 13.92 1.11 -5.69
C ASN A 131 15.13 0.81 -6.60
N ASP A 132 16.29 0.53 -6.02
CA ASP A 132 17.52 0.21 -6.76
C ASP A 132 17.53 -1.21 -7.37
N ARG A 133 16.55 -2.06 -7.05
CA ARG A 133 16.50 -3.48 -7.45
C ARG A 133 15.31 -3.85 -8.32
N VAL A 134 14.16 -3.22 -8.12
CA VAL A 134 12.91 -3.55 -8.81
C VAL A 134 12.02 -2.32 -8.89
N GLY A 135 10.94 -2.42 -9.66
CA GLY A 135 9.94 -1.38 -9.69
C GLY A 135 8.65 -1.83 -10.34
N VAL A 136 7.62 -1.01 -10.21
CA VAL A 136 6.28 -1.29 -10.71
C VAL A 136 5.66 -0.02 -11.29
N ARG A 137 5.00 -0.17 -12.43
CA ARG A 137 4.11 0.84 -13.01
C ARG A 137 2.70 0.53 -12.58
N VAL A 138 2.06 1.50 -11.94
CA VAL A 138 0.68 1.40 -11.50
C VAL A 138 -0.18 2.35 -12.30
N ALA A 139 -1.31 1.85 -12.83
CA ALA A 139 -2.22 2.66 -13.63
C ALA A 139 -2.74 3.89 -12.85
N LYS A 140 -2.82 5.05 -13.52
CA LYS A 140 -3.56 6.21 -12.99
C LYS A 140 -5.07 6.05 -13.20
N PRO A 141 -5.92 6.74 -12.41
CA PRO A 141 -7.36 6.72 -12.61
C PRO A 141 -7.74 7.18 -14.01
N VAL A 142 -8.62 6.43 -14.67
CA VAL A 142 -9.19 6.77 -15.98
C VAL A 142 -10.70 6.50 -16.00
N PRO A 143 -11.47 7.17 -16.88
CA PRO A 143 -12.87 6.82 -17.11
C PRO A 143 -13.00 5.38 -17.65
N LEU A 144 -13.94 4.61 -17.10
CA LEU A 144 -14.15 3.20 -17.44
C LEU A 144 -15.29 3.02 -18.45
N THR A 145 -15.18 3.63 -19.63
CA THR A 145 -16.25 3.63 -20.64
C THR A 145 -16.20 2.44 -21.59
N ASP A 146 -15.04 1.81 -21.77
CA ASP A 146 -14.84 0.61 -22.59
C ASP A 146 -14.45 -0.56 -21.69
N LEU A 147 -15.39 -1.49 -21.48
CA LEU A 147 -15.18 -2.66 -20.62
C LEU A 147 -14.06 -3.59 -21.11
N LYS A 148 -13.65 -3.47 -22.38
CA LYS A 148 -12.51 -4.24 -22.93
C LYS A 148 -11.15 -3.58 -22.67
N LYS A 149 -11.15 -2.35 -22.15
CA LYS A 149 -9.95 -1.53 -21.94
C LYS A 149 -9.84 -0.98 -20.52
N ILE A 150 -10.41 -1.68 -19.54
CA ILE A 150 -10.23 -1.35 -18.13
C ILE A 150 -8.77 -1.65 -17.77
N PRO A 151 -7.94 -0.66 -17.40
CA PRO A 151 -6.53 -0.91 -17.11
C PRO A 151 -6.41 -1.82 -15.89
N ALA A 152 -5.55 -2.83 -15.98
CA ALA A 152 -5.10 -3.59 -14.81
C ALA A 152 -4.35 -2.68 -13.82
N PRO A 153 -4.30 -3.01 -12.51
CA PRO A 153 -3.54 -2.21 -11.56
C PRO A 153 -2.07 -2.09 -11.97
N VAL A 154 -1.48 -3.19 -12.42
CA VAL A 154 -0.07 -3.26 -12.82
C VAL A 154 0.10 -3.12 -14.33
N GLN A 155 0.89 -2.14 -14.74
CA GLN A 155 1.13 -1.74 -16.14
C GLN A 155 2.57 -1.99 -16.59
N GLY A 156 3.41 -2.51 -15.70
CA GLY A 156 4.79 -2.87 -15.98
C GLY A 156 5.57 -3.20 -14.72
N VAL A 157 6.61 -4.01 -14.88
CA VAL A 157 7.54 -4.38 -13.81
C VAL A 157 8.95 -4.06 -14.27
N ARG A 158 9.72 -3.37 -13.44
CA ARG A 158 11.13 -3.08 -13.67
C ARG A 158 11.99 -4.15 -13.01
N LEU A 159 12.89 -4.73 -13.78
CA LEU A 159 13.85 -5.74 -13.34
C LEU A 159 15.10 -5.09 -12.73
N ALA A 160 15.97 -5.92 -12.15
CA ALA A 160 17.18 -5.47 -11.46
C ALA A 160 18.23 -4.81 -12.36
N ASP A 161 18.24 -5.14 -13.65
CA ASP A 161 19.06 -4.47 -14.66
C ASP A 161 18.48 -3.09 -15.08
N GLY A 162 17.30 -2.75 -14.56
CA GLY A 162 16.56 -1.53 -14.87
C GLY A 162 15.64 -1.62 -16.08
N THR A 163 15.59 -2.78 -16.76
CA THR A 163 14.70 -3.03 -17.90
C THR A 163 13.25 -3.13 -17.44
N TRP A 164 12.34 -2.47 -18.17
CA TRP A 164 10.91 -2.63 -17.96
C TRP A 164 10.36 -3.79 -18.80
N THR A 165 9.59 -4.66 -18.18
CA THR A 165 8.83 -5.75 -18.80
C THR A 165 7.35 -5.64 -18.45
N ALA A 166 6.50 -6.49 -19.03
CA ALA A 166 5.04 -6.42 -18.93
C ALA A 166 4.52 -5.00 -19.23
N THR A 167 5.21 -4.29 -20.12
CA THR A 167 4.90 -2.92 -20.50
C THR A 167 3.58 -2.96 -21.25
N GLY A 168 2.54 -2.42 -20.62
CA GLY A 168 1.17 -2.48 -21.09
C GLY A 168 0.89 -1.73 -22.40
N PRO A 169 -0.39 -1.43 -22.68
CA PRO A 169 -1.49 -1.50 -21.70
C PRO A 169 -1.87 -2.93 -21.31
N ASN A 170 -1.85 -3.22 -20.01
CA ASN A 170 -2.40 -4.45 -19.45
C ASN A 170 -3.86 -4.18 -19.07
N TYR A 171 -4.78 -5.08 -19.40
CA TYR A 171 -6.21 -4.87 -19.16
C TYR A 171 -6.79 -5.95 -18.24
N LEU A 172 -7.76 -5.55 -17.42
CA LEU A 172 -8.61 -6.47 -16.68
C LEU A 172 -9.55 -7.19 -17.65
N THR A 173 -9.64 -8.51 -17.50
CA THR A 173 -10.75 -9.30 -17.99
C THR A 173 -11.67 -9.56 -16.80
N VAL A 174 -12.84 -8.93 -16.80
CA VAL A 174 -13.83 -9.02 -15.71
C VAL A 174 -15.21 -9.29 -16.31
N ASP A 175 -15.96 -10.19 -15.68
CA ASP A 175 -17.35 -10.44 -16.03
C ASP A 175 -18.24 -9.40 -15.33
N THR A 176 -18.61 -8.35 -16.07
CA THR A 176 -19.41 -7.24 -15.55
C THR A 176 -20.25 -6.58 -16.64
N PRO A 177 -21.53 -6.25 -16.38
CA PRO A 177 -22.31 -5.35 -17.23
C PRO A 177 -21.81 -3.89 -17.22
N ALA A 178 -21.18 -3.42 -16.14
CA ALA A 178 -20.73 -2.03 -16.02
C ALA A 178 -19.56 -1.85 -15.06
N ALA A 179 -18.66 -0.92 -15.39
CA ALA A 179 -17.60 -0.45 -14.51
C ALA A 179 -17.91 0.99 -14.09
N ARG A 180 -18.02 1.23 -12.79
CA ARG A 180 -18.53 2.48 -12.22
C ARG A 180 -17.42 3.46 -11.89
N GLY A 181 -16.26 2.95 -11.46
CA GLY A 181 -15.16 3.80 -11.06
C GLY A 181 -13.85 3.06 -10.88
N MET A 182 -12.78 3.84 -10.99
CA MET A 182 -11.43 3.46 -10.61
C MET A 182 -10.85 4.59 -9.77
N THR A 183 -10.28 4.25 -8.62
CA THR A 183 -9.55 5.20 -7.77
C THR A 183 -8.16 4.65 -7.48
N VAL A 184 -7.23 5.57 -7.28
CA VAL A 184 -5.84 5.25 -6.94
C VAL A 184 -5.44 6.16 -5.80
N ARG A 185 -4.95 5.57 -4.71
CA ARG A 185 -4.55 6.30 -3.51
C ARG A 185 -3.17 5.85 -3.06
N LEU A 186 -2.26 6.80 -2.88
CA LEU A 186 -1.03 6.53 -2.11
C LEU A 186 -1.44 6.44 -0.64
N VAL A 187 -1.37 5.23 -0.09
CA VAL A 187 -1.66 4.93 1.31
C VAL A 187 -0.47 5.30 2.17
N GLU A 188 0.72 4.91 1.72
CA GLU A 188 2.00 5.22 2.34
C GLU A 188 2.94 5.81 1.29
N ARG A 189 3.70 6.83 1.68
CA ARG A 189 4.69 7.46 0.80
C ARG A 189 5.92 7.89 1.58
N GLY A 190 7.04 7.26 1.28
CA GLY A 190 8.33 7.69 1.80
C GLY A 190 9.49 6.87 1.24
N PRO A 191 10.71 7.20 1.67
CA PRO A 191 11.94 6.62 1.14
C PRO A 191 12.17 5.17 1.59
N LEU A 192 11.46 4.69 2.63
CA LEU A 192 11.57 3.32 3.12
C LEU A 192 10.43 2.44 2.57
N VAL A 193 9.20 2.92 2.63
CA VAL A 193 8.01 2.18 2.21
C VAL A 193 7.13 3.08 1.34
N THR A 194 6.67 2.57 0.22
CA THR A 194 5.54 3.17 -0.51
C THR A 194 4.49 2.10 -0.74
N THR A 195 3.24 2.44 -0.40
CA THR A 195 2.07 1.59 -0.61
C THR A 195 1.02 2.37 -1.36
N LEU A 196 0.48 1.78 -2.42
CA LEU A 196 -0.56 2.35 -3.25
C LEU A 196 -1.71 1.36 -3.38
N GLU A 197 -2.94 1.85 -3.22
CA GLU A 197 -4.18 1.08 -3.40
C GLU A 197 -4.85 1.49 -4.70
N VAL A 198 -5.12 0.52 -5.57
CA VAL A 198 -5.97 0.67 -6.75
C VAL A 198 -7.29 0.00 -6.46
N ALA A 199 -8.39 0.75 -6.51
CA ALA A 199 -9.73 0.23 -6.25
C ALA A 199 -10.65 0.45 -7.45
N TYR A 200 -11.41 -0.58 -7.78
CA TYR A 200 -12.41 -0.59 -8.85
C TYR A 200 -13.79 -0.90 -8.27
N GLU A 201 -14.79 -0.24 -8.84
CA GLU A 201 -16.19 -0.48 -8.56
C GLU A 201 -16.88 -0.99 -9.82
N PHE A 202 -17.62 -2.08 -9.69
CA PHE A 202 -18.33 -2.75 -10.78
C PHE A 202 -19.80 -2.97 -10.41
N GLU A 203 -20.60 -3.22 -11.43
CA GLU A 203 -21.87 -3.90 -11.27
C GLU A 203 -21.65 -5.41 -11.44
N ARG A 204 -21.77 -6.19 -10.37
CA ARG A 204 -21.65 -7.65 -10.44
C ARG A 204 -22.88 -8.26 -11.12
N PRO A 205 -22.70 -9.18 -12.10
CA PRO A 205 -23.82 -9.91 -12.69
C PRO A 205 -24.42 -10.92 -11.71
N ASP A 206 -25.67 -11.29 -11.94
CA ASP A 206 -26.27 -12.47 -11.32
C ASP A 206 -25.44 -13.73 -11.66
N ASN A 207 -25.24 -14.63 -10.70
CA ASN A 207 -24.48 -15.87 -10.93
C ASN A 207 -25.26 -17.14 -10.56
N TRP A 208 -26.56 -17.15 -10.86
CA TRP A 208 -27.44 -18.29 -10.61
C TRP A 208 -27.02 -19.54 -11.40
N HIS A 209 -26.98 -20.68 -10.71
CA HIS A 209 -26.73 -21.97 -11.32
C HIS A 209 -27.90 -22.35 -12.22
N PRO A 210 -27.65 -22.74 -13.49
CA PRO A 210 -28.71 -22.91 -14.48
C PRO A 210 -29.66 -24.07 -14.18
N ILE A 211 -29.25 -25.04 -13.37
CA ILE A 211 -30.00 -26.29 -13.11
C ILE A 211 -30.50 -26.39 -11.67
N VAL A 212 -29.85 -25.71 -10.72
CA VAL A 212 -30.15 -25.88 -9.28
C VAL A 212 -30.79 -24.58 -8.81
N PRO A 213 -32.11 -24.57 -8.53
CA PRO A 213 -32.80 -23.38 -8.09
C PRO A 213 -32.14 -22.79 -6.84
N ASN A 214 -31.99 -21.46 -6.81
CA ASN A 214 -31.40 -20.71 -5.69
C ASN A 214 -29.93 -21.04 -5.35
N LEU A 215 -29.23 -21.84 -6.16
CA LEU A 215 -27.79 -22.02 -6.00
C LEU A 215 -27.09 -20.90 -6.77
N GLY A 216 -26.66 -19.86 -6.07
CA GLY A 216 -26.00 -18.70 -6.66
C GLY A 216 -26.15 -17.48 -5.76
N ARG A 217 -25.84 -16.32 -6.31
CA ARG A 217 -25.87 -15.01 -5.67
C ARG A 217 -26.47 -14.03 -6.66
N ALA A 218 -27.35 -13.18 -6.13
CA ALA A 218 -27.82 -12.01 -6.86
C ALA A 218 -26.65 -11.09 -7.22
N GLY A 219 -26.78 -10.41 -8.34
CA GLY A 219 -25.93 -9.31 -8.76
C GLY A 219 -26.06 -8.12 -7.82
N GLY A 220 -25.44 -7.01 -8.22
CA GLY A 220 -25.44 -5.77 -7.45
C GLY A 220 -24.06 -5.15 -7.43
N ASP A 221 -23.64 -4.63 -6.29
CA ASP A 221 -22.32 -4.00 -6.19
C ASP A 221 -21.22 -5.07 -6.14
N GLY A 222 -20.15 -4.81 -6.90
CA GLY A 222 -18.94 -5.61 -6.90
C GLY A 222 -17.70 -4.73 -6.85
N TYR A 223 -16.60 -5.27 -6.35
CA TYR A 223 -15.36 -4.51 -6.20
C TYR A 223 -14.11 -5.35 -6.48
N TYR A 224 -13.02 -4.65 -6.74
CA TYR A 224 -11.67 -5.20 -6.74
C TYR A 224 -10.72 -4.18 -6.16
N ARG A 225 -9.85 -4.61 -5.25
CA ARG A 225 -8.79 -3.81 -4.67
C ARG A 225 -7.46 -4.54 -4.85
N SER A 226 -6.45 -3.80 -5.28
CA SER A 226 -5.07 -4.24 -5.33
C SER A 226 -4.21 -3.25 -4.54
N THR A 227 -3.63 -3.73 -3.46
CA THR A 227 -2.67 -2.98 -2.64
C THR A 227 -1.27 -3.41 -3.04
N ILE A 228 -0.47 -2.43 -3.44
CA ILE A 228 0.86 -2.63 -4.02
C ILE A 228 1.87 -1.95 -3.10
N THR A 229 2.76 -2.74 -2.49
CA THR A 229 3.79 -2.26 -1.56
C THR A 229 5.18 -2.53 -2.11
N LEU A 230 6.01 -1.49 -2.11
CA LEU A 230 7.45 -1.58 -2.37
C LEU A 230 8.24 -1.06 -1.17
N GLN A 231 9.27 -1.82 -0.79
CA GLN A 231 10.17 -1.52 0.31
C GLN A 231 11.59 -1.22 -0.17
N ALA A 232 12.30 -0.36 0.56
CA ALA A 232 13.67 0.01 0.26
C ALA A 232 14.62 -1.19 0.37
N GLY A 233 15.51 -1.34 -0.61
CA GLY A 233 16.52 -2.40 -0.67
C GLY A 233 15.98 -3.82 -0.88
N GLN A 234 14.66 -4.02 -0.92
CA GLN A 234 14.06 -5.34 -1.11
C GLN A 234 13.92 -5.68 -2.60
N PRO A 235 14.23 -6.91 -3.03
CA PRO A 235 14.08 -7.35 -4.42
C PRO A 235 12.66 -7.79 -4.77
N SER A 236 11.68 -7.53 -3.90
CA SER A 236 10.30 -7.99 -4.02
C SER A 236 9.31 -6.84 -4.09
N ILE A 237 8.20 -7.08 -4.80
CA ILE A 237 7.01 -6.23 -4.79
C ILE A 237 5.90 -7.08 -4.16
N LEU A 238 5.22 -6.54 -3.16
CA LEU A 238 4.08 -7.22 -2.53
C LEU A 238 2.79 -6.74 -3.20
N PHE A 239 1.99 -7.70 -3.65
CA PHE A 239 0.64 -7.48 -4.16
C PHE A 239 -0.34 -8.19 -3.23
N GLU A 240 -1.29 -7.44 -2.68
CA GLU A 240 -2.42 -7.96 -1.93
C GLU A 240 -3.69 -7.64 -2.69
N GLU A 241 -4.49 -8.66 -3.00
CA GLU A 241 -5.66 -8.53 -3.85
C GLU A 241 -6.90 -9.01 -3.09
N ASP A 242 -7.97 -8.21 -3.13
CA ASP A 242 -9.26 -8.51 -2.53
C ASP A 242 -10.38 -8.20 -3.53
N THR A 243 -11.29 -9.14 -3.74
CA THR A 243 -12.38 -9.00 -4.69
C THR A 243 -13.52 -9.96 -4.40
N ASP A 244 -14.73 -9.53 -4.73
CA ASP A 244 -15.92 -10.38 -4.80
C ASP A 244 -16.42 -10.58 -6.25
N MET A 245 -15.54 -10.29 -7.21
CA MET A 245 -15.75 -10.43 -8.66
C MET A 245 -14.93 -11.60 -9.22
N LYS A 246 -15.33 -12.08 -10.40
CA LYS A 246 -14.48 -12.96 -11.22
C LYS A 246 -13.71 -12.12 -12.22
N LEU A 247 -12.41 -12.00 -12.00
CA LEU A 247 -11.53 -11.23 -12.87
C LEU A 247 -10.16 -11.89 -13.03
N SER A 248 -9.44 -11.46 -14.06
CA SER A 248 -8.04 -11.80 -14.29
C SER A 248 -7.36 -10.67 -15.06
N TYR A 249 -6.05 -10.61 -14.99
CA TYR A 249 -5.23 -9.84 -15.92
C TYR A 249 -3.92 -10.58 -16.13
N LEU A 250 -3.27 -10.28 -17.26
CA LEU A 250 -2.03 -10.92 -17.65
C LEU A 250 -0.92 -9.88 -17.71
N MET A 251 0.25 -10.26 -17.21
CA MET A 251 1.48 -9.49 -17.30
C MET A 251 2.52 -10.36 -17.99
N ASN A 252 3.00 -9.94 -19.15
CA ASN A 252 4.03 -10.69 -19.86
C ASN A 252 5.43 -10.35 -19.32
N LEU A 253 5.91 -11.17 -18.38
CA LEU A 253 7.27 -11.07 -17.84
C LEU A 253 8.31 -11.84 -18.66
N TYR A 254 7.86 -12.69 -19.60
CA TYR A 254 8.72 -13.64 -20.30
C TYR A 254 9.92 -13.00 -21.02
N PRO A 255 9.78 -11.85 -21.74
CA PRO A 255 10.92 -11.24 -22.44
C PRO A 255 12.10 -10.90 -21.53
N GLY A 256 11.83 -10.52 -20.28
CA GLY A 256 12.86 -10.08 -19.34
C GLY A 256 13.30 -11.13 -18.31
N VAL A 257 12.47 -12.15 -18.03
CA VAL A 257 12.78 -13.16 -16.99
C VAL A 257 13.19 -14.50 -17.59
N GLN A 258 12.59 -14.91 -18.71
CA GLN A 258 12.79 -16.23 -19.34
C GLN A 258 12.84 -17.36 -18.29
N PRO A 259 11.78 -17.51 -17.46
CA PRO A 259 11.82 -18.40 -16.32
C PRO A 259 12.09 -19.83 -16.79
N ASN A 260 13.14 -20.44 -16.24
CA ASN A 260 13.53 -21.83 -16.49
C ASN A 260 13.22 -22.76 -15.31
N GLN A 261 12.65 -22.21 -14.23
CA GLN A 261 12.24 -22.93 -13.03
C GLN A 261 10.95 -22.33 -12.48
N ALA A 262 9.96 -23.19 -12.20
CA ALA A 262 8.77 -22.83 -11.43
C ALA A 262 8.82 -23.52 -10.07
N ARG A 263 8.47 -22.80 -9.00
CA ARG A 263 8.30 -23.38 -7.65
C ARG A 263 6.92 -23.02 -7.14
N TYR A 264 5.99 -23.97 -7.19
CA TYR A 264 4.68 -23.80 -6.58
C TYR A 264 4.74 -24.22 -5.10
N ARG A 265 4.42 -23.29 -4.20
CA ARG A 265 4.17 -23.56 -2.78
C ARG A 265 2.72 -23.17 -2.46
N GLY A 266 1.79 -24.07 -2.75
CA GLY A 266 0.39 -23.88 -2.38
C GLY A 266 0.19 -24.07 -0.88
N HIS A 267 -0.52 -23.13 -0.24
CA HIS A 267 -0.87 -23.24 1.18
C HIS A 267 -2.09 -24.15 1.46
N SER A 268 -2.82 -24.55 0.41
CA SER A 268 -4.00 -25.41 0.51
C SER A 268 -4.21 -26.15 -0.82
N SER A 269 -3.38 -27.15 -1.11
CA SER A 269 -3.65 -28.04 -2.24
C SER A 269 -4.77 -29.03 -1.85
N PRO A 270 -5.89 -29.13 -2.60
CA PRO A 270 -6.97 -30.07 -2.27
C PRO A 270 -6.61 -31.53 -2.56
N GLY A 271 -5.41 -31.80 -3.08
CA GLY A 271 -4.91 -33.16 -3.29
C GLY A 271 -3.43 -33.21 -3.67
N PRO A 272 -2.77 -34.37 -3.50
CA PRO A 272 -1.36 -34.55 -3.86
C PRO A 272 -1.06 -34.17 -5.32
N GLN A 273 -1.96 -34.42 -6.26
CA GLN A 273 -1.72 -34.16 -7.68
C GLN A 273 -1.48 -32.68 -8.08
N TYR A 274 -1.60 -31.71 -7.17
CA TYR A 274 -1.51 -30.28 -7.47
C TYR A 274 -0.31 -29.54 -6.84
N GLY A 275 0.75 -30.22 -6.35
CA GLY A 275 1.93 -29.48 -5.84
C GLY A 275 3.06 -30.29 -5.17
N TYR A 276 3.70 -29.66 -4.18
CA TYR A 276 4.78 -30.22 -3.36
C TYR A 276 4.36 -30.33 -1.88
N THR A 277 4.87 -31.36 -1.19
CA THR A 277 4.78 -31.52 0.27
C THR A 277 5.57 -30.42 1.02
N PRO A 278 5.32 -30.23 2.33
CA PRO A 278 6.09 -29.30 3.16
C PRO A 278 7.61 -29.58 3.20
N ASP A 279 8.04 -30.83 3.00
CA ASP A 279 9.46 -31.22 2.96
C ASP A 279 10.11 -31.08 1.57
N GLY A 280 9.38 -30.57 0.59
CA GLY A 280 9.87 -30.32 -0.76
C GLY A 280 9.90 -31.55 -1.68
N THR A 281 9.34 -32.68 -1.26
CA THR A 281 9.11 -33.80 -2.16
C THR A 281 7.94 -33.51 -3.12
N PRO A 282 8.06 -33.86 -4.41
CA PRO A 282 6.90 -33.82 -5.31
C PRO A 282 5.83 -34.75 -4.76
N TYR A 283 4.58 -34.30 -4.71
CA TYR A 283 3.51 -35.19 -4.31
C TYR A 283 3.36 -36.37 -5.30
N ALA A 284 2.96 -37.53 -4.78
CA ALA A 284 2.83 -38.76 -5.58
C ALA A 284 1.91 -38.57 -6.79
N GLY A 285 2.43 -38.86 -7.99
CA GLY A 285 1.70 -38.72 -9.26
C GLY A 285 2.17 -37.57 -10.16
N MET A 286 3.02 -36.66 -9.66
CA MET A 286 3.72 -35.71 -10.54
C MET A 286 4.70 -36.45 -11.45
N GLN A 287 4.51 -36.37 -12.77
CA GLN A 287 5.51 -36.83 -13.72
C GLN A 287 6.64 -35.80 -13.85
N ARG A 288 7.86 -36.28 -13.99
CA ARG A 288 9.03 -35.44 -14.33
C ARG A 288 8.70 -34.67 -15.61
N GLY A 289 8.66 -33.33 -15.55
CA GLY A 289 8.24 -32.50 -16.69
C GLY A 289 6.81 -31.94 -16.62
N GLN A 290 6.09 -32.04 -15.48
CA GLN A 290 4.76 -31.40 -15.31
C GLN A 290 4.71 -30.09 -14.48
N ASP A 291 5.81 -29.60 -13.92
CA ASP A 291 5.94 -28.21 -13.43
C ASP A 291 6.12 -27.22 -14.58
N ALA A 292 5.06 -26.84 -15.30
CA ALA A 292 5.13 -25.79 -16.33
C ALA A 292 6.31 -25.92 -17.34
N PHE A 293 6.83 -27.14 -17.55
CA PHE A 293 8.08 -27.38 -18.26
C PHE A 293 7.86 -27.55 -19.76
N VAL A 294 8.80 -27.02 -20.55
CA VAL A 294 9.63 -27.87 -21.42
C VAL A 294 11.05 -27.28 -21.42
N ASP A 295 12.05 -28.15 -21.53
CA ASP A 295 13.28 -27.80 -22.26
C ASP A 295 12.95 -27.51 -23.74
#